data_AF-A0A6B3GCU9-F1
#
_entry.id   AF-A0A6B3GCU9-F1
#
_cell.length_a   1.000
_cell.length_b   1.000
_cell.length_c   1.000
_cell.angle_alpha   90.00
_cell.angle_beta   90.00
_cell.angle_gamma   90.00
#
_symmetry.space_group_name_H-M   'P 1'
#
loop_
_entity.id
_entity.type
_entity.pdbx_description
1 polymer ?
#
loop_
_entity_poly.entity_id
_entity_poly.type
_entity_poly.pdbx_seq_one_letter_code
_entity_poly.pdbx_strand_id
1 'polypeptide(L)'
;MTILTNKADKIDRLAELTQSTESASGSSLWREAFRRMRSSKMAIIGAAIIAAFILVAVVGPMLAPHGATAQNWRSEVFPNQGKFVGMRGENWFGLDHL
;
A
#
# COMPACT_ATOMS: atom_id res chain seq x y z
N MET A 1 -9.41 -43.49 47.01
CA MET A 1 -9.80 -43.96 45.68
C MET A 1 -9.00 -43.18 44.66
N THR A 2 -7.84 -43.70 44.30
CA THR A 2 -6.82 -42.98 43.51
C THR A 2 -7.16 -43.17 42.04
N ILE A 3 -7.59 -42.10 41.37
CA ILE A 3 -7.89 -42.11 39.95
C ILE A 3 -6.55 -42.15 39.20
N LEU A 4 -6.16 -43.33 38.72
CA LEU A 4 -5.05 -43.48 37.80
C LEU A 4 -5.52 -42.95 36.44
N THR A 5 -5.18 -41.69 36.12
CA THR A 5 -5.39 -41.11 34.78
C THR A 5 -4.78 -42.03 33.74
N ASN A 6 -5.61 -42.56 32.83
CA ASN A 6 -5.16 -43.42 31.75
C ASN A 6 -4.44 -42.56 30.68
N LYS A 7 -3.52 -43.16 29.93
CA LYS A 7 -2.85 -42.51 28.79
C LYS A 7 -3.87 -41.97 27.77
N ALA A 8 -5.01 -42.63 27.61
CA ALA A 8 -6.12 -42.19 26.76
C ALA A 8 -6.68 -40.81 27.19
N ASP A 9 -7.02 -40.64 28.46
CA ASP A 9 -7.54 -39.38 29.00
C ASP A 9 -6.56 -38.21 28.80
N LYS A 10 -5.25 -38.50 28.86
CA LYS A 10 -4.20 -37.52 28.57
C LYS A 10 -4.18 -37.10 27.10
N ILE A 11 -4.38 -38.05 26.18
CA ILE A 11 -4.36 -37.78 24.74
C ILE A 11 -5.59 -36.97 24.35
N ASP A 12 -6.77 -37.32 24.84
CA ASP A 12 -8.01 -36.58 24.55
C ASP A 12 -7.92 -35.14 25.07
N ARG A 13 -7.37 -34.97 26.27
CA ARG A 13 -7.14 -33.64 26.85
C ARG A 13 -6.10 -32.82 26.09
N LEU A 14 -5.07 -33.46 25.54
CA LEU A 14 -4.09 -32.80 24.67
C LEU A 14 -4.70 -32.40 23.32
N ALA A 15 -5.57 -33.23 22.76
CA ALA A 15 -6.29 -32.94 21.52
C ALA A 15 -7.24 -31.74 21.71
N GLU A 16 -8.01 -31.71 22.79
CA GLU A 16 -8.91 -30.61 23.15
C GLU A 16 -8.15 -29.29 23.35
N LEU A 17 -7.02 -29.31 24.05
CA LEU A 17 -6.16 -28.13 24.25
C LEU A 17 -5.56 -27.62 22.91
N THR A 18 -5.16 -28.53 22.03
CA THR A 18 -4.60 -28.19 20.71
C THR A 18 -5.66 -27.57 19.80
N GLN A 19 -6.86 -28.17 19.75
CA GLN A 19 -7.98 -27.70 18.94
C GLN A 19 -8.52 -26.34 19.41
N SER A 20 -8.52 -26.10 20.72
CA SER A 20 -8.85 -24.80 21.32
C SER A 20 -7.82 -23.73 20.95
N THR A 21 -6.55 -24.09 20.87
CA THR A 21 -5.44 -23.19 20.51
C THR A 21 -5.48 -22.82 19.02
N GLU A 22 -5.72 -23.79 18.13
CA GLU A 22 -5.84 -23.54 16.68
C GLU A 22 -7.01 -22.62 16.34
N SER A 23 -8.17 -22.84 16.98
CA SER A 23 -9.40 -22.06 16.73
C SER A 23 -9.27 -20.60 17.15
N ALA A 24 -8.47 -20.30 18.19
CA ALA A 24 -8.19 -18.93 18.63
C ALA A 24 -7.10 -18.23 17.77
N SER A 25 -6.25 -19.02 17.10
CA SER A 25 -5.05 -18.52 16.41
C SER A 25 -5.35 -17.70 15.15
N GLY A 26 -6.43 -17.98 14.43
CA GLY A 26 -6.73 -17.30 13.16
C GLY A 26 -6.91 -15.78 13.28
N SER A 27 -7.58 -15.30 14.33
CA SER A 27 -7.68 -13.87 14.63
C SER A 27 -6.44 -13.33 15.36
N SER A 28 -5.73 -14.19 16.09
CA SER A 28 -4.54 -13.80 16.83
C SER A 28 -3.35 -13.58 15.90
N LEU A 29 -3.17 -14.36 14.82
CA LEU A 29 -2.01 -14.25 13.93
C LEU A 29 -1.85 -12.87 13.30
N TRP A 30 -2.92 -12.30 12.74
CA TRP A 30 -2.90 -10.93 12.23
C TRP A 30 -2.64 -9.90 13.33
N ARG A 31 -3.24 -10.09 14.51
CA ARG A 31 -3.05 -9.21 15.67
C ARG A 31 -1.62 -9.31 16.23
N GLU A 32 -1.03 -10.50 16.25
CA GLU A 32 0.34 -10.81 16.66
C GLU A 32 1.33 -10.18 15.68
N ALA A 33 1.10 -10.37 14.38
CA ALA A 33 1.90 -9.79 13.31
C ALA A 33 1.87 -8.26 13.39
N PHE A 34 0.68 -7.68 13.61
CA PHE A 34 0.52 -6.24 13.74
C PHE A 34 1.17 -5.68 15.03
N ARG A 35 1.06 -6.40 16.15
CA ARG A 35 1.74 -6.08 17.41
C ARG A 35 3.26 -6.10 17.24
N ARG A 36 3.79 -7.13 16.58
CA ARG A 36 5.22 -7.27 16.28
C ARG A 36 5.70 -6.19 15.30
N MET A 37 4.89 -5.85 14.31
CA MET A 37 5.18 -4.79 13.33
C MET A 37 5.29 -3.42 14.02
N ARG A 38 4.34 -3.06 14.90
CA ARG A 38 4.40 -1.80 15.67
C ARG A 38 5.55 -1.75 16.68
N SER A 39 6.11 -2.88 17.09
CA SER A 39 7.26 -2.90 17.99
C SER A 39 8.60 -2.61 17.29
N SER A 40 8.68 -2.74 15.97
CA SER A 40 9.93 -2.60 15.22
C SER A 40 10.01 -1.23 14.54
N LYS A 41 11.07 -0.46 14.87
CA LYS A 41 11.35 0.84 14.22
C LYS A 41 11.49 0.71 12.70
N MET A 42 12.17 -0.35 12.22
CA MET A 42 12.34 -0.61 10.79
C MET A 42 11.00 -0.85 10.09
N ALA A 43 10.10 -1.60 10.71
CA ALA A 43 8.79 -1.88 10.14
C ALA A 43 7.91 -0.62 10.08
N ILE A 44 7.98 0.25 11.09
CA ILE A 44 7.27 1.54 11.09
C ILE A 44 7.80 2.45 9.97
N ILE A 45 9.12 2.51 9.77
CA ILE A 45 9.71 3.31 8.68
C ILE A 45 9.20 2.82 7.33
N GLY A 46 9.22 1.51 7.08
CA GLY A 46 8.67 0.93 5.85
C GLY A 46 7.19 1.26 5.66
N ALA A 47 6.38 1.11 6.72
CA ALA A 47 4.96 1.46 6.67
C ALA A 47 4.72 2.96 6.39
N ALA A 48 5.55 3.84 6.94
CA ALA A 48 5.47 5.28 6.71
C ALA A 48 5.81 5.63 5.25
N ILE A 49 6.82 5.01 4.66
CA ILE A 49 7.18 5.19 3.24
C ILE A 49 6.03 4.74 2.33
N ILE A 50 5.44 3.57 2.60
CA ILE A 50 4.30 3.06 1.84
C ILE A 50 3.11 4.03 1.96
N ALA A 51 2.80 4.50 3.17
CA ALA A 51 1.73 5.46 3.40
C ALA A 51 1.98 6.78 2.65
N ALA A 52 3.22 7.27 2.59
CA ALA A 52 3.58 8.44 1.81
C ALA A 52 3.32 8.24 0.30
N PHE A 53 3.69 7.09 -0.26
CA PHE A 53 3.40 6.79 -1.67
C PHE A 53 1.89 6.67 -1.94
N ILE A 54 1.12 6.07 -1.04
CA ILE A 54 -0.34 6.00 -1.16
C ILE A 54 -0.92 7.42 -1.15
N LEU A 55 -0.45 8.29 -0.25
CA LEU A 55 -0.89 9.68 -0.19
C LEU A 55 -0.58 10.41 -1.50
N VAL A 56 0.63 10.25 -2.03
CA VAL A 56 1.00 10.79 -3.35
C VAL A 56 0.12 10.23 -4.46
N ALA A 57 -0.24 8.94 -4.44
CA ALA A 57 -1.11 8.35 -5.45
C ALA A 57 -2.54 8.90 -5.41
N VAL A 58 -3.07 9.21 -4.22
CA VAL A 58 -4.40 9.79 -4.05
C VAL A 58 -4.42 11.27 -4.42
N VAL A 59 -3.40 12.03 -4.00
CA VAL A 59 -3.32 13.48 -4.20
C VAL A 59 -2.77 13.83 -5.59
N GLY A 60 -1.96 12.96 -6.18
CA GLY A 60 -1.28 13.14 -7.46
C GLY A 60 -2.20 13.56 -8.61
N PRO A 61 -3.35 12.90 -8.83
CA PRO A 61 -4.30 13.31 -9.87
C PRO A 61 -4.86 14.73 -9.70
N MET A 62 -4.94 15.24 -8.46
CA MET A 62 -5.40 16.62 -8.21
C MET A 62 -4.29 17.65 -8.43
N LEU A 63 -3.04 17.29 -8.16
CA LEU A 63 -1.88 18.16 -8.39
C LEU A 63 -1.44 18.20 -9.85
N ALA A 64 -1.49 17.06 -10.54
CA ALA A 64 -1.07 16.91 -11.92
C ALA A 64 -2.14 16.18 -12.73
N PRO A 65 -3.23 16.87 -13.14
CA PRO A 65 -4.33 16.27 -13.89
C PRO A 65 -3.99 16.02 -15.37
N HIS A 66 -2.71 15.85 -15.70
CA HIS A 66 -2.22 15.75 -17.06
C HIS A 66 -1.78 14.31 -17.31
N GLY A 67 -2.37 13.66 -18.32
CA GLY A 67 -1.99 12.30 -18.68
C GLY A 67 -0.58 12.23 -19.25
N ALA A 68 0.16 11.17 -18.95
CA ALA A 68 1.52 10.96 -19.47
C ALA A 68 1.60 10.92 -21.01
N THR A 69 0.50 10.52 -21.66
CA THR A 69 0.37 10.45 -23.12
C THR A 69 -0.55 11.54 -23.69
N ALA A 70 -1.00 12.48 -22.85
CA ALA A 70 -1.89 13.53 -23.29
C ALA A 70 -1.17 14.48 -24.24
N GLN A 71 -1.82 14.79 -25.37
CA GLN A 71 -1.30 15.70 -26.39
C GLN A 71 -2.14 16.98 -26.43
N ASN A 72 -1.99 17.80 -25.38
CA ASN A 72 -2.85 18.97 -25.13
C ASN A 72 -2.84 20.02 -26.25
N TRP A 73 -1.71 20.17 -26.98
CA TRP A 73 -1.53 21.23 -27.99
C TRP A 73 -1.25 20.72 -29.41
N ARG A 74 -1.67 19.48 -29.72
CA ARG A 74 -1.40 18.84 -31.03
C ARG A 74 -1.90 19.65 -32.23
N SER A 75 -2.96 20.43 -32.08
CA SER A 75 -3.55 21.27 -33.13
C SER A 75 -2.94 22.68 -33.24
N GLU A 76 -2.10 23.07 -32.29
CA GLU A 76 -1.53 24.42 -32.22
C GLU A 76 -0.02 24.45 -32.49
N VAL A 77 0.67 23.32 -32.30
CA VAL A 77 2.11 23.18 -32.53
C VAL A 77 2.36 22.57 -33.91
N PHE A 78 3.04 23.33 -34.76
CA PHE A 78 3.48 22.90 -36.09
C PHE A 78 5.00 23.09 -36.20
N PRO A 79 5.81 22.08 -35.82
CA PRO A 79 7.27 22.19 -35.83
C PRO A 79 7.82 22.50 -37.23
N ASN A 80 7.25 21.89 -38.27
CA ASN A 80 7.62 22.14 -39.67
C ASN A 80 7.35 23.58 -40.15
N GLN A 81 6.59 24.37 -39.40
CA GLN A 81 6.26 25.76 -39.72
C GLN A 81 6.83 26.74 -38.67
N GLY A 82 7.61 26.24 -37.69
CA GLY A 82 8.12 27.07 -36.59
C GLY A 82 7.02 27.67 -35.70
N LYS A 83 5.80 27.10 -35.72
CA LYS A 83 4.66 27.63 -34.96
C LYS A 83 4.48 26.86 -33.66
N PHE A 84 4.66 27.56 -32.55
CA PHE A 84 4.58 26.99 -31.20
C PHE A 84 3.64 27.83 -30.32
N VAL A 85 3.15 27.22 -29.24
CA VAL A 85 2.31 27.92 -28.26
C VAL A 85 3.17 28.86 -27.44
N GLY A 86 2.83 30.16 -27.46
CA GLY A 86 3.51 31.20 -26.67
C GLY A 86 3.07 31.22 -25.21
N MET A 87 3.63 32.16 -24.44
CA MET A 87 3.34 32.33 -23.01
C MET A 87 1.88 32.76 -22.79
N ARG A 88 1.10 31.97 -22.03
CA ARG A 88 -0.30 32.27 -21.66
C ARG A 88 -0.70 31.54 -20.36
N GLY A 89 -1.92 31.74 -19.86
CA GLY A 89 -2.33 31.26 -18.53
C GLY A 89 -2.24 29.74 -18.32
N GLU A 90 -2.41 28.97 -19.39
CA GLU A 90 -2.27 27.50 -19.42
C GLU A 90 -0.81 27.02 -19.62
N ASN A 91 0.08 27.88 -20.10
CA ASN A 91 1.51 27.62 -20.31
C ASN A 91 2.33 28.90 -20.08
N TRP A 92 2.77 29.12 -18.85
CA TRP A 92 3.40 30.37 -18.42
C TRP A 92 4.71 30.68 -19.14
N PHE A 93 5.42 29.66 -19.61
CA PHE A 93 6.70 29.79 -20.29
C PHE A 93 6.63 29.56 -21.81
N GLY A 94 5.45 29.23 -22.34
CA GLY A 94 5.32 28.73 -23.71
C GLY A 94 5.92 27.33 -23.87
N LEU A 95 5.89 26.81 -25.10
CA LEU A 95 6.51 25.54 -25.48
C LEU A 95 7.86 25.80 -26.15
N ASP A 96 8.83 24.93 -25.92
CA ASP A 96 10.15 25.05 -26.54
C ASP A 96 10.12 24.75 -28.05
N HIS A 97 11.18 25.19 -28.72
CA HIS A 97 11.40 25.00 -30.16
C HIS A 97 12.50 23.94 -30.35
N LEU A 98 12.20 22.67 -30.04
CA LEU A 98 13.08 21.54 -30.37
C LEU A 98 12.84 21.03 -31.80
#